data_AF-A0A834WFB3-F1
#
_entry.id   AF-A0A834WFB3-F1
#
_cell.length_a   1.000
_cell.length_b   1.000
_cell.length_c   1.000
_cell.angle_alpha   90.00
_cell.angle_beta   90.00
_cell.angle_gamma   90.00
#
_symmetry.space_group_name_H-M   'P 1'
#
loop_
_entity.id
_entity.type
_entity.pdbx_description
1 polymer ?
#
loop_
_entity_poly.entity_id
_entity_poly.type
_entity_poly.pdbx_seq_one_letter_code
_entity_poly.pdbx_strand_id
1 'polypeptide(L)'
;MAVPVAKASAGNYGPTDDAEDGVSLGTMVLPLNTDLQRFESLLFQWANSLCQGANLPLPVPLRVDKIPGGARLGFITVGDGKTEVLVYIDCLVFPATDNSAPIFRAIRNGPLKDKEPPGEPRIMRSLLGALKKSVEIASV
;
A
#
# COMPACT_ATOMS: atom_id res chain seq x y z
N MET A 1 -22.18 -25.10 -31.75
CA MET A 1 -22.16 -23.91 -30.85
C MET A 1 -21.03 -24.13 -29.87
N ALA A 2 -19.87 -23.49 -30.10
CA ALA A 2 -18.72 -23.55 -29.21
C ALA A 2 -18.59 -22.17 -28.55
N VAL A 3 -18.68 -22.14 -27.22
CA VAL A 3 -18.47 -20.93 -26.42
C VAL A 3 -16.98 -20.58 -26.47
N PRO A 4 -16.59 -19.33 -26.79
CA PRO A 4 -15.20 -18.93 -26.63
C PRO A 4 -14.94 -18.70 -25.13
N VAL A 5 -14.07 -19.52 -24.55
CA VAL A 5 -13.56 -19.28 -23.20
C VAL A 5 -12.73 -18.00 -23.23
N ALA A 6 -13.11 -17.00 -22.44
CA ALA A 6 -12.34 -15.79 -22.27
C ALA A 6 -10.99 -16.16 -21.63
N LYS A 7 -9.91 -16.07 -22.41
CA LYS A 7 -8.55 -16.15 -21.90
C LYS A 7 -8.31 -14.88 -21.09
N ALA A 8 -8.45 -14.98 -19.77
CA ALA A 8 -7.99 -13.94 -18.86
C ALA A 8 -6.49 -13.77 -19.09
N SER A 9 -6.10 -12.62 -19.66
CA SER A 9 -4.71 -12.21 -19.69
C SER A 9 -4.25 -12.10 -18.23
N ALA A 10 -3.41 -13.04 -17.80
CA ALA A 10 -2.62 -12.87 -16.60
C ALA A 10 -1.79 -11.60 -16.83
N GLY A 11 -2.18 -10.51 -16.15
CA GLY A 11 -1.40 -9.29 -16.14
C GLY A 11 0.00 -9.65 -15.67
N ASN A 12 0.95 -9.56 -16.58
CA ASN A 12 2.36 -9.70 -16.28
C ASN A 12 2.79 -8.44 -15.53
N TYR A 13 2.51 -8.39 -14.23
CA TYR A 13 3.10 -7.41 -13.32
C TYR A 13 4.51 -7.89 -12.98
N GLY A 14 5.38 -7.90 -13.99
CA GLY A 14 6.80 -7.70 -13.72
C GLY A 14 6.99 -6.31 -13.13
N PRO A 15 8.10 -6.03 -12.44
CA PRO A 15 8.38 -4.68 -11.96
C PRO A 15 8.49 -3.79 -13.20
N THR A 16 7.43 -3.05 -13.52
CA THR A 16 7.56 -1.88 -14.39
C THR A 16 8.45 -0.93 -13.61
N ASP A 17 9.61 -0.64 -14.20
CA ASP A 17 10.60 0.37 -13.82
C ASP A 17 10.00 1.79 -13.65
N ASP A 18 8.68 1.97 -13.77
CA ASP A 18 7.91 3.18 -13.45
C ASP A 18 7.71 3.43 -11.94
N ALA A 19 8.39 2.67 -11.07
CA ALA A 19 8.51 3.03 -9.65
C ALA A 19 9.41 4.26 -9.42
N GLU A 20 9.98 4.84 -10.48
CA GLU A 20 10.95 5.95 -10.42
C GLU A 20 10.32 7.34 -10.22
N ASP A 21 9.00 7.51 -10.36
CA ASP A 21 8.39 8.85 -10.23
C ASP A 21 7.77 9.10 -8.84
N GLY A 22 7.63 8.09 -7.99
CA GLY A 22 7.02 8.21 -6.65
C GLY A 22 8.02 8.65 -5.57
N VAL A 23 7.55 9.37 -4.54
CA VAL A 23 8.40 9.72 -3.39
C VAL A 23 8.44 8.54 -2.42
N SER A 24 9.61 7.90 -2.27
CA SER A 24 9.80 6.80 -1.32
C SER A 24 9.73 7.32 0.13
N LEU A 25 8.73 6.85 0.89
CA LEU A 25 8.52 7.21 2.29
C LEU A 25 9.18 6.22 3.25
N GLY A 26 9.45 5.00 2.80
CA GLY A 26 10.09 3.98 3.62
C GLY A 26 10.19 2.64 2.91
N THR A 27 11.19 1.85 3.31
CA THR A 27 11.41 0.49 2.82
C THR A 27 11.77 -0.42 3.99
N MET A 28 11.33 -1.67 3.94
CA MET A 28 11.70 -2.69 4.94
C MET A 28 11.95 -4.01 4.24
N VAL A 29 13.12 -4.61 4.48
CA VAL A 29 13.40 -5.99 4.05
C VAL A 29 12.62 -6.93 4.96
N LEU A 30 11.82 -7.81 4.37
CA LEU A 30 11.05 -8.81 5.10
C LEU A 30 11.91 -10.07 5.29
N PRO A 31 11.78 -10.77 6.42
CA PRO A 31 12.39 -12.09 6.60
C PRO A 31 11.94 -13.07 5.50
N LEU A 32 12.84 -13.97 5.08
CA LEU A 32 12.55 -14.95 4.02
C LEU A 32 11.42 -15.93 4.39
N ASN A 33 11.23 -16.18 5.69
CA ASN A 33 10.15 -17.02 6.21
C ASN A 33 8.85 -16.21 6.46
N THR A 34 8.67 -15.07 5.82
CA THR A 34 7.41 -14.31 5.90
C THR A 34 6.40 -14.89 4.91
N ASP A 35 5.24 -15.32 5.41
CA ASP A 35 4.08 -15.59 4.57
C ASP A 35 3.54 -14.26 3.99
N LEU A 36 3.86 -14.00 2.72
CA LEU A 36 3.51 -12.75 2.05
C LEU A 36 2.00 -12.55 1.92
N GLN A 37 1.23 -13.63 1.70
CA GLN A 37 -0.22 -13.53 1.57
C GLN A 37 -0.87 -13.13 2.91
N ARG A 38 -0.38 -13.72 4.01
CA ARG A 38 -0.81 -13.35 5.36
C ARG A 38 -0.39 -11.93 5.68
N PHE A 39 0.84 -11.55 5.35
CA PHE A 39 1.37 -10.21 5.57
C PHE A 39 0.55 -9.13 4.84
N GLU A 40 0.26 -9.34 3.54
CA GLU A 40 -0.59 -8.44 2.75
C GLU A 40 -1.99 -8.28 3.37
N SER A 41 -2.56 -9.39 3.85
CA SER A 41 -3.87 -9.37 4.52
C SER A 41 -3.85 -8.55 5.80
N LEU A 42 -2.79 -8.66 6.61
CA LEU A 42 -2.60 -7.87 7.83
C LEU A 42 -2.36 -6.39 7.52
N LEU A 43 -1.61 -6.09 6.46
CA LEU A 43 -1.38 -4.73 5.98
C LEU A 43 -2.70 -4.07 5.56
N PHE A 44 -3.54 -4.78 4.82
CA PHE A 44 -4.86 -4.26 4.45
C PHE A 44 -5.79 -4.09 5.66
N GLN A 45 -5.76 -5.01 6.63
CA GLN A 45 -6.51 -4.87 7.88
C GLN A 45 -6.09 -3.63 8.67
N TRP A 46 -4.77 -3.40 8.80
CA TRP A 46 -4.26 -2.17 9.40
C TRP A 46 -4.75 -0.93 8.65
N ALA A 47 -4.66 -0.91 7.32
CA ALA A 47 -5.10 0.22 6.51
C ALA A 47 -6.58 0.56 6.78
N ASN A 48 -7.46 -0.44 6.79
CA ASN A 48 -8.88 -0.26 7.11
C ASN A 48 -9.10 0.28 8.54
N SER A 49 -8.26 -0.14 9.50
CA SER A 49 -8.35 0.36 10.88
C SER A 49 -8.08 1.87 10.99
N LEU A 50 -7.34 2.46 10.05
CA LEU A 50 -7.11 3.91 9.99
C LEU A 50 -8.39 4.70 9.69
N CYS A 51 -9.27 4.15 8.84
CA CYS A 51 -10.55 4.76 8.48
C CYS A 51 -11.64 4.52 9.54
N GLN A 52 -11.54 3.41 10.27
CA GLN A 52 -12.58 2.95 11.20
C GLN A 52 -12.31 3.32 12.66
N GLY A 53 -11.08 3.74 12.99
CA GLY A 53 -10.65 3.97 14.36
C GLY A 53 -10.42 5.44 14.68
N ALA A 54 -11.20 5.96 15.64
CA ALA A 54 -10.94 7.24 16.32
C ALA A 54 -9.57 7.33 17.05
N ASN A 55 -8.70 6.31 16.93
CA ASN A 55 -7.36 6.27 17.54
C ASN A 55 -6.31 7.10 16.79
N LEU A 56 -6.52 7.39 15.50
CA LEU A 56 -5.65 8.27 14.74
C LEU A 56 -6.50 9.41 14.17
N PRO A 57 -6.65 10.54 14.88
CA PRO A 57 -7.36 11.68 14.32
C PRO A 57 -6.57 12.18 13.11
N LEU A 58 -7.11 11.87 11.92
CA LEU A 58 -6.59 12.33 10.64
C LEU A 58 -7.27 13.65 10.28
N PRO A 59 -6.50 14.65 9.81
CA PRO A 59 -7.03 15.96 9.45
C PRO A 59 -7.84 15.95 8.15
N VAL A 60 -7.70 14.92 7.33
CA VAL A 60 -8.45 14.71 6.10
C VAL A 60 -8.98 13.28 6.06
N PRO A 61 -10.14 13.03 5.43
CA PRO A 61 -10.63 11.68 5.24
C PRO A 61 -9.66 10.85 4.40
N LEU A 62 -9.58 9.56 4.70
CA LEU A 62 -8.72 8.61 4.00
C LEU A 62 -9.58 7.58 3.28
N ARG A 63 -9.25 7.29 2.03
CA ARG A 63 -9.77 6.16 1.28
C ARG A 63 -8.76 5.02 1.32
N VAL A 64 -9.23 3.81 1.58
CA VAL A 64 -8.40 2.61 1.55
C VAL A 64 -8.88 1.71 0.42
N ASP A 65 -8.00 1.43 -0.52
CA ASP A 65 -8.28 0.49 -1.62
C ASP A 65 -7.29 -0.69 -1.55
N LYS A 66 -7.79 -1.90 -1.82
CA LYS A 66 -6.93 -3.08 -1.97
C LYS A 66 -6.31 -3.04 -3.37
N ILE A 67 -5.00 -3.21 -3.45
CA ILE A 67 -4.26 -3.26 -4.71
C ILE A 67 -3.39 -4.54 -4.75
N PRO A 68 -2.97 -5.00 -5.94
CA PRO A 68 -2.00 -6.09 -6.02
C PRO A 68 -0.75 -5.79 -5.19
N GLY A 69 -0.34 -6.72 -4.33
CA GLY A 69 0.81 -6.55 -3.45
C GLY A 69 0.57 -5.70 -2.20
N GLY A 70 -0.65 -5.20 -1.94
CA GLY A 70 -0.93 -4.53 -0.67
C GLY A 70 -2.14 -3.58 -0.66
N ALA A 71 -1.91 -2.35 -0.21
CA ALA A 71 -2.99 -1.38 0.05
C ALA A 71 -2.60 0.04 -0.39
N ARG A 72 -3.58 0.77 -0.92
CA ARG A 72 -3.47 2.19 -1.26
C ARG A 72 -4.22 3.04 -0.25
N LEU A 73 -3.55 4.06 0.26
CA LEU A 73 -4.08 5.07 1.19
C LEU A 73 -4.26 6.39 0.44
N GLY A 74 -5.47 6.69 -0.01
CA GLY A 74 -5.80 7.92 -0.72
C GLY A 74 -6.23 9.03 0.23
N PHE A 75 -5.54 10.17 0.20
CA PHE A 75 -5.95 11.35 0.96
C PHE A 75 -7.05 12.06 0.20
N ILE A 76 -8.25 12.04 0.77
CA ILE A 76 -9.41 12.67 0.18
C ILE A 76 -9.35 14.17 0.45
N THR A 77 -9.44 14.94 -0.61
CA THR A 77 -9.57 16.40 -0.60
C THR A 77 -10.90 16.79 -1.24
N VAL A 78 -11.44 17.94 -0.85
CA VAL A 78 -12.63 18.52 -1.49
C VAL A 78 -12.21 19.78 -2.21
N GLY A 79 -12.17 19.74 -3.54
CA GLY A 79 -11.88 20.87 -4.42
C GLY A 79 -13.11 21.16 -5.29
N ASP A 80 -13.50 22.41 -5.45
CA ASP A 80 -14.64 22.82 -6.31
C ASP A 80 -15.94 22.01 -6.09
N GLY A 81 -16.20 21.61 -4.84
CA GLY A 81 -17.37 20.79 -4.48
C GLY A 81 -17.28 19.31 -4.90
N LYS A 82 -16.12 18.84 -5.35
CA LYS A 82 -15.85 17.45 -5.74
C LYS A 82 -14.83 16.79 -4.83
N THR A 83 -15.05 15.52 -4.56
CA THR A 83 -14.13 14.67 -3.80
C THR A 83 -13.03 14.16 -4.72
N GLU A 84 -11.78 14.51 -4.43
CA GLU A 84 -10.61 14.16 -5.24
C GLU A 84 -9.51 13.52 -4.39
N VAL A 85 -8.76 12.60 -4.98
CA VAL A 85 -7.56 12.00 -4.38
C VAL A 85 -6.35 12.46 -5.18
N LEU A 86 -5.73 13.54 -4.72
CA LEU A 86 -4.60 14.18 -5.41
C LEU A 86 -3.24 13.62 -4.97
N VAL A 87 -3.23 12.89 -3.86
CA VAL A 87 -2.04 12.23 -3.31
C VAL A 87 -2.46 10.95 -2.59
N TYR A 88 -1.67 9.90 -2.74
CA TYR A 88 -1.92 8.61 -2.12
C TYR A 88 -0.61 7.91 -1.78
N ILE A 89 -0.64 7.02 -0.80
CA ILE A 89 0.49 6.19 -0.41
C ILE A 89 0.18 4.74 -0.79
N ASP A 90 1.05 4.16 -1.59
CA ASP A 90 1.05 2.73 -1.89
C ASP A 90 1.94 2.01 -0.90
N CYS A 91 1.32 1.15 -0.09
CA CYS A 91 1.99 0.22 0.79
C CYS A 91 2.06 -1.13 0.07
N LEU A 92 3.21 -1.45 -0.51
CA LEU A 92 3.41 -2.57 -1.42
C LEU A 92 4.42 -3.56 -0.88
N VAL A 93 4.17 -4.83 -1.17
CA VAL A 93 5.05 -5.96 -0.89
C VAL A 93 5.50 -6.53 -2.22
N PHE A 94 6.80 -6.65 -2.37
CA PHE A 94 7.44 -7.27 -3.51
C PHE A 94 7.98 -8.63 -3.07
N PRO A 95 7.64 -9.71 -3.79
CA PRO A 95 8.14 -11.04 -3.46
C PRO A 95 9.66 -11.11 -3.60
N ALA A 96 10.24 -12.15 -3.01
CA ALA A 96 11.65 -12.46 -3.19
C ALA A 96 11.96 -12.70 -4.68
N THR A 97 13.17 -12.32 -5.09
CA THR A 97 13.74 -12.74 -6.38
C THR A 97 14.86 -13.74 -6.11
N ASP A 98 15.42 -14.36 -7.16
CA ASP A 98 16.57 -15.27 -7.03
C ASP A 98 17.78 -14.64 -6.29
N ASN A 99 17.84 -13.31 -6.24
CA ASN A 99 18.94 -12.56 -5.65
C ASN A 99 18.53 -11.61 -4.51
N SER A 100 17.25 -11.61 -4.09
CA SER A 100 16.77 -10.67 -3.07
C SER A 100 15.71 -11.26 -2.16
N ALA A 101 15.77 -10.87 -0.88
CA ALA A 101 14.68 -11.08 0.07
C ALA A 101 13.40 -10.32 -0.38
N PRO A 102 12.22 -10.71 0.11
CA PRO A 102 11.00 -9.93 -0.12
C PRO A 102 11.12 -8.56 0.55
N ILE A 103 10.51 -7.54 -0.06
CA ILE A 103 10.67 -6.15 0.37
C ILE A 103 9.31 -5.47 0.45
N PHE A 104 9.08 -4.78 1.56
CA PHE A 104 8.00 -3.82 1.70
C PHE A 104 8.47 -2.42 1.28
N ARG A 105 7.64 -1.67 0.54
CA ARG A 105 7.85 -0.27 0.18
C ARG A 105 6.59 0.55 0.46
N ALA A 106 6.78 1.73 1.04
CA ALA A 106 5.76 2.77 1.14
C ALA A 106 6.14 3.90 0.18
N ILE A 107 5.31 4.15 -0.83
CA ILE A 107 5.60 5.09 -1.92
C ILE A 107 4.46 6.10 -2.02
N ARG A 108 4.78 7.39 -1.95
CA ARG A 108 3.81 8.46 -2.18
C ARG A 108 3.74 8.81 -3.66
N ASN A 109 2.53 8.75 -4.18
CA ASN A 109 2.20 8.87 -5.59
C ASN A 109 1.04 9.87 -5.79
N GLY A 110 0.79 10.22 -7.05
CA GLY A 110 -0.28 11.12 -7.47
C GLY A 110 0.19 12.50 -7.91
N PRO A 111 -0.71 13.33 -8.45
CA PRO A 111 -0.38 14.66 -9.00
C PRO A 111 0.30 15.61 -8.01
N LEU A 112 0.04 15.45 -6.70
CA LEU A 112 0.63 16.26 -5.64
C LEU A 112 1.61 15.47 -4.74
N LYS A 113 2.24 14.41 -5.26
CA LYS A 113 3.20 13.57 -4.51
C LYS A 113 4.40 14.33 -3.94
N ASP A 114 4.78 15.48 -4.49
CA ASP A 114 5.89 16.27 -3.95
C ASP A 114 5.49 17.07 -2.69
N LYS A 115 4.18 17.13 -2.40
CA LYS A 115 3.63 17.78 -1.23
C LYS A 115 3.17 16.74 -0.20
N GLU A 116 3.72 16.83 1.00
CA GLU A 116 3.28 15.99 2.12
C GLU A 116 1.81 16.28 2.47
N PRO A 117 0.91 15.27 2.40
CA PRO A 117 -0.46 15.44 2.82
C PRO A 117 -0.58 15.51 4.34
N PRO A 118 -1.60 16.24 4.83
CA PRO A 118 -1.80 16.38 6.25
C PRO A 118 -2.15 15.03 6.87
N GLY A 119 -1.38 14.62 7.89
CA GLY A 119 -1.55 13.34 8.57
C GLY A 119 -0.61 12.23 8.11
N GLU A 120 0.18 12.42 7.05
CA GLU A 120 1.19 11.44 6.62
C GLU A 120 2.15 11.04 7.76
N PRO A 121 2.75 11.96 8.54
CA PRO A 121 3.66 11.56 9.63
C PRO A 121 2.99 10.66 10.68
N ARG A 122 1.68 10.82 10.88
CA ARG A 122 0.88 10.02 11.81
C ARG A 122 0.64 8.63 11.24
N ILE A 123 0.28 8.54 9.97
CA ILE A 123 0.10 7.27 9.24
C ILE A 123 1.42 6.50 9.20
N MET A 124 2.53 7.15 8.86
CA MET A 124 3.85 6.50 8.80
C MET A 124 4.30 5.95 10.16
N ARG A 125 4.01 6.66 11.26
CA ARG A 125 4.26 6.15 12.61
C ARG A 125 3.41 4.93 12.95
N SER A 126 2.13 4.96 12.60
CA SER A 126 1.22 3.81 12.79
C SER A 126 1.66 2.61 11.94
N LEU A 127 2.03 2.87 10.68
CA LEU A 127 2.52 1.88 9.72
C LEU A 127 3.73 1.14 10.28
N LEU A 128 4.72 1.85 10.84
CA LEU A 128 5.90 1.20 11.41
C LEU A 128 5.54 0.17 12.50
N GLY A 129 4.60 0.50 13.38
CA GLY A 129 4.11 -0.43 14.41
C GLY A 129 3.36 -1.62 13.80
N ALA A 130 2.52 -1.35 12.79
CA ALA A 130 1.79 -2.38 12.07
C ALA A 130 2.72 -3.35 11.35
N LEU A 131 3.72 -2.84 10.62
CA LEU A 131 4.71 -3.64 9.90
C LEU A 131 5.43 -4.62 10.82
N LYS A 132 5.93 -4.14 11.97
CA LYS A 132 6.60 -5.01 12.96
C LYS A 132 5.70 -6.15 13.41
N LYS A 133 4.48 -5.81 13.83
CA LYS A 133 3.48 -6.79 14.29
C LYS A 133 3.04 -7.75 13.17
N SER A 134 2.93 -7.25 11.95
CA SER A 134 2.56 -8.05 10.78
C SER A 134 3.65 -9.06 10.44
N VAL A 135 4.94 -8.70 10.52
CA VAL A 135 6.05 -9.66 10.34
C VAL A 135 6.00 -10.74 11.42
N GLU A 136 5.82 -10.38 12.68
CA GLU A 136 5.75 -11.35 13.79
C GLU A 136 4.60 -12.36 13.59
N ILE A 137 3.42 -11.89 13.18
CA ILE A 137 2.25 -12.76 12.95
C ILE A 137 2.39 -13.58 11.66
N ALA A 138 3.02 -13.02 10.62
CA ALA A 138 3.19 -13.68 9.31
C ALA A 138 4.43 -14.57 9.21
N SER A 139 5.23 -14.68 10.27
CA SER A 139 6.36 -15.62 10.30
C SER A 139 5.85 -17.06 10.28
N VAL A 140 6.43 -17.88 9.39
CA VAL A 140 6.23 -19.34 9.34
C VAL A 140 7.44 -20.10 9.85
#